data_AF-A0A1G8I6M8-F1
#
_entry.id   AF-A0A1G8I6M8-F1
#
_cell.length_a   1.000
_cell.length_b   1.000
_cell.length_c   1.000
_cell.angle_alpha   90.00
_cell.angle_beta   90.00
_cell.angle_gamma   90.00
#
_symmetry.space_group_name_H-M   'P 1'
#
loop_
_entity.id
_entity.type
_entity.pdbx_description
1 polymer ?
#
loop_
_entity_poly.entity_id
_entity_poly.type
_entity_poly.pdbx_seq_one_letter_code
_entity_poly.pdbx_strand_id
1 'polypeptide(L)'
;MNLFCKGGRPLPKKKNYVLLYCSDCRAETLTTYVKGHAYYFCSLCGENMDVRVVDKLWIDKLFYRKKHWTDDEDTALIYGYNKGLSWKDIADGLMYRSPQAVRRRAQQLQEKGVLS
;
A
#
# COMPACT_ATOMS: atom_id res chain seq x y z
N MET A 1 -20.89 10.69 6.44
CA MET A 1 -19.76 10.92 7.37
C MET A 1 -18.45 10.65 6.63
N ASN A 2 -17.61 11.67 6.43
CA ASN A 2 -16.28 11.48 5.86
C ASN A 2 -15.33 11.02 6.96
N LEU A 3 -14.74 9.84 6.77
CA LEU A 3 -13.72 9.31 7.65
C LEU A 3 -12.36 9.85 7.16
N PHE A 4 -11.54 10.36 8.07
CA PHE A 4 -10.24 10.95 7.77
C PHE A 4 -9.11 10.05 8.31
N CYS A 5 -7.98 10.00 7.61
CA CYS A 5 -6.75 9.43 8.17
C CYS A 5 -6.25 10.31 9.33
N LYS A 6 -5.53 9.71 10.31
CA LYS A 6 -4.71 10.49 11.26
C LYS A 6 -3.72 11.33 10.45
N GLY A 7 -3.94 12.66 10.39
CA GLY A 7 -3.24 13.58 9.51
C GLY A 7 -4.13 14.39 8.54
N GLY A 8 -5.46 14.34 8.68
CA GLY A 8 -6.38 15.27 8.00
C GLY A 8 -6.62 14.99 6.51
N ARG A 9 -5.93 14.00 5.92
CA ARG A 9 -6.23 13.57 4.54
C ARG A 9 -7.58 12.83 4.49
N PRO A 10 -8.50 13.21 3.59
CA PRO A 10 -9.74 12.47 3.41
C PRO A 10 -9.41 11.04 3.00
N LEU A 11 -10.08 10.06 3.61
CA LEU A 11 -9.90 8.68 3.17
C LEU A 11 -10.36 8.57 1.70
N PRO A 12 -9.66 7.76 0.89
CA PRO A 12 -10.19 7.36 -0.40
C PRO A 12 -11.61 6.83 -0.21
N LYS A 13 -12.56 7.29 -1.02
CA LYS A 13 -13.93 6.77 -0.98
C LYS A 13 -13.89 5.26 -1.20
N LYS A 14 -14.70 4.53 -0.44
CA LYS A 14 -14.90 3.08 -0.64
C LYS A 14 -15.29 2.84 -2.09
N LYS A 15 -14.59 1.92 -2.77
CA LYS A 15 -14.88 1.54 -4.16
C LYS A 15 -15.20 0.06 -4.19
N ASN A 16 -16.23 -0.28 -4.96
CA ASN A 16 -16.53 -1.67 -5.28
C ASN A 16 -15.63 -2.09 -6.43
N TYR A 17 -15.05 -3.27 -6.34
CA TYR A 17 -14.21 -3.85 -7.37
C TYR A 17 -14.84 -5.13 -7.89
N VAL A 18 -14.49 -5.51 -9.11
CA VAL A 18 -14.87 -6.76 -9.73
C VAL A 18 -13.59 -7.44 -10.17
N LEU A 19 -13.42 -8.68 -9.74
CA LEU A 19 -12.37 -9.55 -10.23
C LEU A 19 -12.89 -10.25 -11.48
N LEU A 20 -12.19 -10.07 -12.58
CA LEU A 20 -12.50 -10.65 -13.87
C LEU A 20 -11.51 -11.76 -14.17
N TYR A 21 -11.98 -12.80 -14.84
CA TYR A 21 -11.12 -13.81 -15.43
C TYR A 21 -11.38 -13.86 -16.93
N CYS A 22 -10.32 -13.72 -17.71
CA CYS A 22 -10.34 -13.89 -19.15
C CYS A 22 -9.82 -15.29 -19.49
N SER A 23 -10.63 -16.09 -20.19
CA SER A 23 -10.23 -17.46 -20.57
C SER A 23 -9.11 -17.46 -21.62
N ASP A 24 -9.09 -16.49 -22.54
CA ASP A 24 -8.06 -16.38 -23.58
C ASP A 24 -6.69 -16.03 -23.01
N CYS A 25 -6.64 -14.98 -22.20
CA CYS A 25 -5.39 -14.54 -21.56
C CYS A 25 -5.02 -15.38 -20.33
N ARG A 26 -5.94 -16.24 -19.86
CA ARG A 26 -5.82 -17.02 -18.62
C ARG A 26 -5.36 -16.17 -17.43
N ALA A 27 -5.88 -14.95 -17.36
CA ALA A 27 -5.44 -13.93 -16.42
C ALA A 27 -6.61 -13.38 -15.62
N GLU A 28 -6.33 -13.12 -14.35
CA GLU A 28 -7.23 -12.42 -13.45
C GLU A 28 -6.92 -10.93 -13.44
N THR A 29 -7.94 -10.10 -13.65
CA THR A 29 -7.78 -8.64 -13.64
C THR A 29 -8.77 -7.99 -12.69
N LEU A 30 -8.30 -7.01 -11.94
CA LEU A 30 -9.12 -6.27 -10.98
C LEU A 30 -9.55 -4.94 -11.61
N THR A 31 -10.86 -4.70 -11.71
CA THR A 31 -11.40 -3.42 -12.19
C THR A 31 -12.39 -2.82 -11.20
N THR A 32 -12.65 -1.53 -11.31
CA THR A 32 -13.70 -0.88 -10.53
C THR A 32 -15.07 -1.29 -11.04
N TYR A 33 -15.98 -1.63 -10.14
CA TYR A 33 -17.37 -1.87 -10.45
C TYR A 33 -18.02 -0.58 -10.98
N VAL A 34 -18.68 -0.69 -12.13
CA VAL A 34 -19.50 0.38 -12.71
C VAL A 34 -20.95 -0.08 -12.73
N LYS A 35 -21.84 0.69 -12.09
CA LYS A 35 -23.26 0.35 -12.02
C LYS A 35 -23.88 0.42 -13.42
N GLY A 36 -24.58 -0.64 -13.82
CA GLY A 36 -25.27 -0.70 -15.12
C GLY A 36 -24.37 -1.05 -16.30
N HIS A 37 -23.10 -1.41 -16.05
CA HIS A 37 -22.21 -1.86 -17.11
C HIS A 37 -22.61 -3.28 -17.56
N ALA A 38 -22.88 -3.44 -18.86
CA ALA A 38 -23.42 -4.69 -19.41
C ALA A 38 -22.34 -5.77 -19.62
N TYR A 39 -21.10 -5.39 -19.89
CA TYR A 39 -19.98 -6.29 -20.16
C TYR A 39 -18.68 -5.73 -19.60
N TYR A 40 -17.69 -6.59 -19.36
CA TYR A 40 -16.35 -6.17 -18.95
C TYR A 40 -15.33 -6.59 -19.99
N PHE A 41 -14.24 -5.84 -20.11
CA PHE A 41 -13.14 -6.15 -21.03
C PHE A 41 -11.93 -6.66 -20.25
N CYS A 42 -11.22 -7.61 -20.84
CA CYS A 42 -9.95 -8.07 -20.32
C CYS A 42 -8.94 -6.91 -20.36
N SER A 43 -8.22 -6.69 -19.26
CA SER A 43 -7.23 -5.62 -19.19
C SER A 43 -5.95 -5.90 -19.98
N LEU A 44 -5.79 -7.12 -20.52
CA LEU A 44 -4.65 -7.54 -21.32
C LEU A 44 -4.95 -7.52 -22.81
N CYS A 45 -5.99 -8.24 -23.26
CA CYS A 45 -6.33 -8.30 -24.69
C CYS A 45 -7.38 -7.28 -25.14
N GLY A 46 -8.10 -6.63 -24.22
CA GLY A 46 -9.15 -5.68 -24.57
C GLY A 46 -10.46 -6.30 -25.06
N GLU A 47 -10.57 -7.63 -25.10
CA GLU A 47 -11.77 -8.36 -25.55
C GLU A 47 -12.75 -8.62 -24.39
N ASN A 48 -14.04 -8.82 -24.71
CA ASN A 48 -15.09 -9.14 -23.73
C ASN A 48 -15.74 -10.52 -23.89
N MET A 49 -15.45 -11.24 -24.98
CA MET A 49 -16.18 -12.47 -25.34
C MET A 49 -16.02 -13.58 -24.29
N ASP A 50 -14.82 -13.69 -23.70
CA ASP A 50 -14.51 -14.73 -22.72
C ASP A 50 -14.12 -14.18 -21.35
N VAL A 51 -14.72 -13.04 -20.97
CA VAL A 51 -14.50 -12.41 -19.67
C VAL A 51 -15.67 -12.72 -18.74
N ARG A 52 -15.39 -13.43 -17.65
CA ARG A 52 -16.36 -13.72 -16.59
C ARG A 52 -16.02 -13.00 -15.30
N VAL A 53 -17.06 -12.61 -14.56
CA VAL A 53 -16.90 -12.11 -13.20
C VAL A 53 -16.62 -13.29 -12.27
N VAL A 54 -15.45 -13.28 -11.63
CA VAL A 54 -15.07 -14.28 -10.62
C VAL A 54 -15.63 -13.88 -9.26
N ASP A 55 -15.43 -12.62 -8.87
CA ASP A 55 -15.83 -12.13 -7.56
C ASP A 55 -16.14 -10.62 -7.59
N LYS A 56 -16.94 -10.16 -6.62
CA LYS A 56 -17.22 -8.75 -6.34
C LYS A 56 -16.57 -8.38 -5.03
N LEU A 57 -15.40 -7.77 -5.13
CA LEU A 57 -14.58 -7.44 -3.98
C LEU A 57 -15.00 -6.09 -3.39
N TRP A 58 -15.20 -6.10 -2.07
CA TRP A 58 -15.49 -4.93 -1.27
C TRP A 58 -14.20 -4.53 -0.56
N ILE A 59 -13.40 -3.68 -1.22
CA ILE A 59 -12.10 -3.29 -0.68
C ILE A 59 -12.20 -1.86 -0.16
N ASP A 60 -12.27 -1.76 1.16
CA ASP A 60 -12.15 -0.51 1.88
C ASP A 60 -10.68 -0.04 1.92
N LYS A 61 -9.70 -0.96 1.96
CA LYS A 61 -8.26 -0.63 2.04
C LYS A 61 -7.35 -1.72 1.44
N LEU A 62 -6.86 -1.52 0.21
CA LEU A 62 -5.92 -2.47 -0.44
C LEU A 62 -4.58 -2.66 0.32
N PHE A 63 -4.19 -1.72 1.19
CA PHE A 63 -2.84 -1.68 1.78
C PHE A 63 -2.82 -1.26 3.27
N TYR A 64 -3.78 -1.71 4.09
CA TYR A 64 -3.93 -1.18 5.46
C TYR A 64 -2.88 -1.66 6.48
N ARG A 65 -2.18 -2.78 6.23
CA ARG A 65 -1.17 -3.23 7.19
C ARG A 65 0.06 -2.32 7.09
N LYS A 66 0.27 -1.52 8.13
CA LYS A 66 1.54 -0.81 8.31
C LYS A 66 2.65 -1.86 8.36
N LYS A 67 3.64 -1.75 7.48
CA LYS A 67 4.84 -2.59 7.52
C LYS A 67 5.48 -2.47 8.91
N HIS A 68 5.57 -3.60 9.62
CA HIS A 68 6.26 -3.67 10.91
C HIS A 68 7.74 -3.38 10.74
N TRP A 69 8.37 -2.74 11.73
CA TRP A 69 9.81 -2.57 11.75
C TRP A 69 10.48 -3.91 12.05
N THR A 70 11.46 -4.27 11.24
CA THR A 70 12.32 -5.43 11.49
C THR A 70 13.56 -5.01 12.27
N ASP A 71 14.22 -5.97 12.90
CA ASP A 71 15.44 -5.72 13.67
C ASP A 71 16.59 -5.22 12.76
N ASP A 72 16.65 -5.71 11.52
CA ASP A 72 17.60 -5.24 10.50
C ASP A 72 17.37 -3.76 10.15
N GLU A 73 16.10 -3.35 10.00
CA GLU A 73 15.76 -1.95 9.70
C GLU A 73 16.10 -1.04 10.89
N ASP A 74 15.84 -1.49 12.13
CA ASP A 74 16.23 -0.75 13.33
C ASP A 74 17.76 -0.65 13.45
N THR A 75 18.50 -1.72 13.15
CA THR A 75 19.97 -1.74 13.16
C THR A 75 20.55 -0.74 12.16
N ALA A 76 20.05 -0.74 10.92
CA ALA A 76 20.46 0.22 9.89
C ALA A 76 20.10 1.67 10.27
N LEU A 77 18.92 1.88 10.87
CA LEU A 77 18.49 3.18 11.37
C LEU A 77 19.42 3.69 12.48
N ILE A 78 19.73 2.85 13.48
CA ILE A 78 20.62 3.19 14.59
C ILE A 78 22.01 3.55 14.08
N TYR A 79 22.55 2.74 13.15
CA TYR A 79 23.83 3.03 12.53
C TYR A 79 23.84 4.38 11.81
N GLY A 80 22.83 4.65 10.98
CA GLY A 80 22.72 5.91 10.25
C GLY A 80 22.54 7.13 11.17
N TYR A 81 21.76 6.98 12.24
CA TYR A 81 21.57 8.01 13.27
C TYR A 81 22.91 8.35 13.95
N ASN A 82 23.66 7.33 14.38
CA ASN A 82 24.96 7.52 15.05
C ASN A 82 26.03 8.13 14.12
N LYS A 83 25.89 7.95 12.81
CA LYS A 83 26.74 8.60 11.80
C LYS A 83 26.32 10.03 11.47
N GLY A 84 25.24 10.53 12.05
CA GLY A 84 24.71 11.87 11.77
C GLY A 84 24.11 12.01 10.36
N LEU A 85 23.69 10.91 9.74
CA LEU A 85 23.07 10.93 8.42
C LEU A 85 21.71 11.63 8.48
N SER A 86 21.31 12.23 7.35
CA SER A 86 19.97 12.80 7.27
C SER A 86 18.90 11.71 7.24
N TRP A 87 17.68 12.04 7.65
CA TRP A 87 16.54 11.10 7.56
C TRP A 87 16.28 10.60 6.14
N LYS A 88 16.65 11.40 5.14
CA LYS A 88 16.53 11.03 3.74
C LYS A 88 17.54 9.95 3.39
N ASP A 89 18.80 10.14 3.74
CA ASP A 89 19.87 9.17 3.44
C ASP A 89 19.62 7.83 4.13
N ILE A 90 19.13 7.86 5.37
CA ILE A 90 18.74 6.63 6.10
C ILE A 90 17.56 5.95 5.40
N ALA A 91 16.57 6.71 4.94
CA ALA A 91 15.41 6.15 4.24
C ALA A 91 15.77 5.58 2.87
N ASP A 92 16.68 6.21 2.12
CA ASP A 92 17.14 5.74 0.82
C ASP A 92 17.87 4.39 0.93
N GLY A 93 18.48 4.11 2.08
CA GLY A 93 19.06 2.79 2.42
C GLY A 93 18.05 1.75 2.93
N LEU A 94 16.79 2.11 3.16
CA LEU A 94 15.75 1.24 3.72
C LEU A 94 14.62 1.00 2.71
N MET A 95 14.48 -0.24 2.25
CA MET A 95 13.47 -0.57 1.23
C MET A 95 12.04 -0.27 1.71
N TYR A 96 11.37 0.63 0.98
CA TYR A 96 9.99 1.07 1.21
C TYR A 96 9.75 1.83 2.54
N ARG A 97 10.76 2.52 3.07
CA ARG A 97 10.58 3.46 4.19
C ARG A 97 10.65 4.91 3.71
N SER A 98 9.79 5.75 4.25
CA SER A 98 9.85 7.19 4.01
C SER A 98 10.68 7.89 5.09
N PRO A 99 11.29 9.05 4.80
CA PRO A 99 12.04 9.82 5.81
C PRO A 99 11.20 10.16 7.05
N GLN A 100 9.90 10.42 6.87
CA GLN A 100 8.97 10.65 7.97
C GLN A 100 8.76 9.41 8.84
N ALA A 101 8.72 8.21 8.23
CA ALA A 101 8.62 6.95 8.97
C ALA A 101 9.88 6.69 9.79
N VAL A 102 11.06 6.94 9.21
CA VAL A 102 12.37 6.85 9.89
C VAL A 102 12.42 7.77 11.09
N ARG A 103 12.13 9.07 10.91
CA ARG A 103 12.12 10.04 12.02
C ARG A 103 11.19 9.62 13.16
N ARG A 104 9.99 9.14 12.82
CA ARG A 104 9.02 8.66 13.82
C ARG A 104 9.53 7.42 14.55
N ARG A 105 10.22 6.52 13.87
CA ARG A 105 10.80 5.33 14.50
C ARG A 105 11.97 5.69 15.40
N ALA A 106 12.84 6.60 14.98
CA ALA A 106 13.93 7.11 15.81
C ALA A 106 13.39 7.66 17.14
N GLN A 107 12.33 8.48 17.10
CA GLN A 107 11.65 8.97 18.30
C GLN A 107 11.13 7.82 19.20
N GLN A 108 10.52 6.80 18.62
CA GLN A 108 10.06 5.62 19.39
C GLN A 108 11.21 4.83 20.03
N LEU A 109 12.37 4.78 19.38
CA LEU A 109 13.56 4.12 19.91
C LEU A 109 14.22 4.95 21.02
N GLN A 110 14.17 6.28 20.92
CA GLN A 110 14.58 7.20 21.98
C GLN A 110 13.67 7.08 23.22
N GLU A 111 12.35 7.05 23.02
CA GLU A 111 11.37 6.82 24.11
C GLU A 111 11.59 5.48 24.83
N LYS A 112 12.19 4.49 24.14
CA LYS A 112 12.57 3.19 24.70
C LYS A 112 13.97 3.14 25.30
N GLY A 113 14.76 4.21 25.19
CA GLY A 113 16.15 4.25 25.65
C GLY A 113 17.15 3.45 24.79
N VAL A 114 16.78 3.08 23.57
CA VAL A 114 17.67 2.37 22.62
C VAL A 114 18.57 3.35 21.86
N LEU A 115 18.04 4.54 21.54
CA LEU A 115 18.77 5.64 20.94
C LEU A 115 18.95 6.76 21.97
N SER A 116 20.15 7.34 22.04
CA SER A 116 20.51 8.50 22.85
C SER A 116 20.57 9.77 22.01
#